data_AF-A0A1R1SI23-F1
#
_entry.id   AF-A0A1R1SI23-F1
#
_cell.length_a   1.000
_cell.length_b   1.000
_cell.length_c   1.000
_cell.angle_alpha   90.00
_cell.angle_beta   90.00
_cell.angle_gamma   90.00
#
_symmetry.space_group_name_H-M   'P 1'
#
loop_
_entity.id
_entity.type
_entity.pdbx_description
1 polymer ?
#
loop_
_entity_poly.entity_id
_entity_poly.type
_entity_poly.pdbx_seq_one_letter_code
_entity_poly.pdbx_strand_id
1 'polypeptide(L)'
;MATTTRGRGTNGNGRSDKPNKFANAGAAAGGFIGGLGGSIAPPININVNRTTNNHRGGRGGANGRRSHAEALLPAPEFNSPALVRNYCNTLRAAAVTLSIEVAMGAEIFEGVLAAVPDPEGRAFGSRIRARKVARKMRKSADALRDAAKNAAACYSTFQQEFEEEINRVRHRARKPQQPRMDWAQQ
;
A
#
# COMPACT_ATOMS: atom_id res chain seq x y z
N MET A 1 57.56 49.63 -6.38
CA MET A 1 57.72 48.51 -5.42
C MET A 1 56.41 48.35 -4.68
N ALA A 2 55.78 47.18 -4.78
CA ALA A 2 54.47 46.89 -4.22
C ALA A 2 54.60 46.22 -2.85
N THR A 3 53.76 46.62 -1.89
CA THR A 3 53.47 45.80 -0.69
C THR A 3 51.99 45.91 -0.35
N THR A 4 51.28 44.80 -0.53
CA THR A 4 49.88 44.55 -0.14
C THR A 4 49.85 44.07 1.30
N THR A 5 48.92 44.54 2.16
CA THR A 5 48.51 43.81 3.37
C THR A 5 47.04 44.03 3.71
N ARG A 6 46.42 42.91 4.10
CA ARG A 6 45.00 42.51 4.08
C ARG A 6 44.03 43.31 4.96
N GLY A 7 42.81 43.44 4.45
CA GLY A 7 41.64 43.94 5.17
C GLY A 7 41.11 42.98 6.23
N ARG A 8 40.74 43.57 7.37
CA ARG A 8 40.04 42.96 8.50
C ARG A 8 38.62 43.54 8.52
N GLY A 9 37.64 42.77 8.07
CA GLY A 9 36.23 43.16 8.12
C GLY A 9 35.51 42.40 9.22
N THR A 10 35.13 43.09 10.30
CA THR A 10 34.16 42.59 11.30
C THR A 10 33.26 43.72 11.78
N ASN A 11 31.96 43.42 11.71
CA ASN A 11 30.79 44.03 12.36
C ASN A 11 30.22 45.35 11.80
N GLY A 12 28.93 45.28 11.44
CA GLY A 12 28.13 46.46 11.16
C GLY A 12 26.76 46.19 10.54
N ASN A 13 25.85 45.63 11.33
CA ASN A 13 24.42 46.01 11.40
C ASN A 13 23.63 46.17 10.08
N GLY A 14 22.86 45.14 9.70
CA GLY A 14 21.85 45.23 8.64
C GLY A 14 20.60 44.43 9.01
N ARG A 15 19.58 45.13 9.54
CA ARG A 15 18.21 44.62 9.68
C ARG A 15 17.76 44.08 8.32
N SER A 16 17.53 42.78 8.25
CA SER A 16 16.98 42.11 7.07
C SER A 16 15.59 41.61 7.44
N ASP A 17 14.59 42.34 6.96
CA ASP A 17 13.19 41.96 6.93
C ASP A 17 13.03 40.60 6.24
N LYS A 18 12.82 39.55 7.04
CA LYS A 18 12.45 38.22 6.55
C LYS A 18 10.94 38.09 6.66
N PRO A 19 10.20 37.85 5.55
CA PRO A 19 8.77 37.59 5.63
C PRO A 19 8.52 36.19 6.22
N ASN A 20 7.75 36.15 7.32
CA ASN A 20 7.32 34.93 8.00
C ASN A 20 6.35 34.13 7.10
N LYS A 21 6.85 33.14 6.36
CA LYS A 21 6.05 32.20 5.53
C LYS A 21 5.43 31.05 6.33
N PHE A 22 4.85 31.31 7.50
CA PHE A 22 4.08 30.30 8.24
C PHE A 22 2.80 30.85 8.89
N ALA A 23 2.19 31.85 8.28
CA ALA A 23 0.85 32.31 8.61
C ALA A 23 -0.20 31.67 7.67
N ASN A 24 -0.25 30.34 7.62
CA ASN A 24 -1.46 29.61 7.20
C ASN A 24 -1.43 28.19 7.80
N ALA A 25 -1.43 28.13 9.13
CA ALA A 25 -1.70 26.92 9.89
C ALA A 25 -2.98 27.18 10.70
N GLY A 26 -4.11 27.19 10.00
CA GLY A 26 -5.42 27.40 10.61
C GLY A 26 -6.52 27.15 9.59
N ALA A 27 -7.39 26.19 9.91
CA ALA A 27 -8.62 25.78 9.21
C ALA A 27 -8.45 24.80 8.03
N ALA A 28 -8.48 23.50 8.35
CA ALA A 28 -9.24 22.50 7.60
C ALA A 28 -9.45 21.24 8.47
N ALA A 29 -10.07 21.45 9.64
CA ALA A 29 -10.86 20.41 10.26
C ALA A 29 -12.24 20.45 9.59
N GLY A 30 -12.70 19.33 9.03
CA GLY A 30 -14.06 19.16 8.51
C GLY A 30 -14.16 19.14 6.98
N GLY A 31 -14.55 17.97 6.46
CA GLY A 31 -15.30 17.72 5.22
C GLY A 31 -14.95 18.50 3.95
N PHE A 32 -14.36 17.83 2.96
CA PHE A 32 -14.50 18.21 1.55
C PHE A 32 -14.96 17.00 0.72
N ILE A 33 -16.28 16.84 0.70
CA ILE A 33 -17.00 16.47 -0.52
C ILE A 33 -16.99 17.71 -1.41
N GLY A 34 -16.55 17.56 -2.67
CA GLY A 34 -16.96 18.45 -3.74
C GLY A 34 -15.85 19.29 -4.39
N GLY A 35 -15.53 18.91 -5.64
CA GLY A 35 -15.23 19.88 -6.70
C GLY A 35 -13.77 20.17 -6.98
N LEU A 36 -13.17 19.41 -7.92
CA LEU A 36 -12.51 19.93 -9.13
C LEU A 36 -11.75 18.78 -9.83
N GLY A 37 -12.20 18.43 -11.04
CA GLY A 37 -11.35 17.93 -12.12
C GLY A 37 -10.92 16.45 -12.10
N GLY A 38 -11.47 15.66 -13.02
CA GLY A 38 -10.82 14.44 -13.52
C GLY A 38 -11.19 13.15 -12.80
N SER A 39 -12.41 12.68 -13.03
CA SER A 39 -12.85 11.32 -12.76
C SER A 39 -12.00 10.29 -13.52
N ILE A 40 -10.94 9.78 -12.88
CA ILE A 40 -10.33 8.48 -13.18
C ILE A 40 -10.15 7.73 -11.85
N ALA A 41 -11.27 7.52 -11.16
CA ALA A 41 -11.36 6.45 -10.18
C ALA A 41 -11.98 5.25 -10.91
N PRO A 42 -11.24 4.15 -11.17
CA PRO A 42 -11.85 2.96 -11.73
C PRO A 42 -12.95 2.46 -10.77
N PRO A 43 -14.08 1.94 -11.29
CA PRO A 43 -15.14 1.42 -10.43
C PRO A 43 -14.60 0.22 -9.64
N ILE A 44 -14.40 0.40 -8.34
CA ILE A 44 -14.10 -0.70 -7.41
C ILE A 44 -15.43 -1.32 -7.00
N ASN A 45 -15.77 -2.46 -7.59
CA ASN A 45 -16.92 -3.27 -7.20
C ASN A 45 -16.53 -4.18 -6.03
N ILE A 46 -16.93 -3.82 -4.81
CA ILE A 46 -16.69 -4.62 -3.60
C ILE A 46 -17.89 -5.53 -3.38
N ASN A 47 -17.81 -6.78 -3.83
CA ASN A 47 -18.82 -7.79 -3.56
C ASN A 47 -18.51 -8.49 -2.23
N VAL A 48 -19.20 -8.12 -1.16
CA VAL A 48 -19.11 -8.79 0.14
C VAL A 48 -20.05 -10.00 0.14
N ASN A 49 -19.55 -11.16 -0.30
CA ASN A 49 -20.28 -12.42 -0.15
C ASN A 49 -20.13 -12.92 1.29
N ARG A 50 -21.11 -12.58 2.15
CA ARG A 50 -21.23 -13.15 3.50
C ARG A 50 -21.76 -14.58 3.37
N THR A 51 -20.86 -15.56 3.19
CA THR A 51 -21.22 -16.97 3.29
C THR A 51 -21.42 -17.34 4.76
N THR A 52 -22.65 -17.27 5.24
CA THR A 52 -23.05 -17.89 6.51
C THR A 52 -23.01 -19.42 6.32
N ASN A 53 -21.87 -20.05 6.60
CA ASN A 53 -21.74 -21.50 6.58
C ASN A 53 -22.56 -22.12 7.72
N ASN A 54 -23.82 -22.41 7.46
CA ASN A 54 -24.62 -23.29 8.28
C ASN A 54 -24.15 -24.74 8.02
N HIS A 55 -23.48 -25.34 9.00
CA HIS A 55 -22.85 -26.64 8.85
C HIS A 55 -23.90 -27.76 8.87
N ARG A 56 -24.22 -28.33 7.70
CA ARG A 56 -24.86 -29.66 7.66
C ARG A 56 -24.41 -30.46 6.44
N GLY A 57 -23.46 -31.37 6.68
CA GLY A 57 -23.32 -32.63 5.96
C GLY A 57 -22.49 -32.60 4.68
N GLY A 58 -21.29 -33.20 4.73
CA GLY A 58 -20.54 -33.55 3.52
C GLY A 58 -19.13 -34.02 3.83
N ARG A 59 -18.90 -35.34 3.73
CA ARG A 59 -17.71 -36.10 4.11
C ARG A 59 -16.47 -35.71 3.31
N GLY A 60 -15.30 -35.66 3.97
CA GLY A 60 -14.00 -35.87 3.31
C GLY A 60 -12.86 -34.99 3.82
N GLY A 61 -11.78 -35.62 4.29
CA GLY A 61 -10.45 -35.01 4.33
C GLY A 61 -9.99 -34.53 5.71
N ALA A 62 -9.30 -35.42 6.42
CA ALA A 62 -8.42 -35.06 7.52
C ALA A 62 -7.31 -34.12 7.00
N ASN A 63 -7.35 -32.85 7.39
CA ASN A 63 -6.15 -32.06 7.58
C ASN A 63 -6.44 -30.92 8.56
N GLY A 64 -5.53 -30.77 9.53
CA GLY A 64 -5.72 -29.98 10.73
C GLY A 64 -6.24 -28.57 10.45
N ARG A 65 -7.35 -28.25 11.12
CA ARG A 65 -7.83 -26.89 11.35
C ARG A 65 -6.77 -26.10 12.11
N ARG A 66 -5.74 -25.62 11.40
CA ARG A 66 -5.00 -24.45 11.84
C ARG A 66 -6.01 -23.31 11.75
N SER A 67 -6.21 -22.62 12.87
CA SER A 67 -6.85 -21.32 12.95
C SER A 67 -6.41 -20.48 11.75
N HIS A 68 -7.22 -20.46 10.72
CA HIS A 68 -7.04 -19.59 9.57
C HIS A 68 -7.40 -18.22 10.13
N ALA A 69 -6.41 -17.46 10.59
CA ALA A 69 -6.53 -16.01 10.61
C ALA A 69 -7.10 -15.67 9.24
N GLU A 70 -8.34 -15.18 9.18
CA GLU A 70 -9.10 -14.93 7.95
C GLU A 70 -8.13 -14.42 6.89
N ALA A 71 -7.69 -15.28 5.94
CA ALA A 71 -6.52 -14.93 5.15
C ALA A 71 -6.88 -13.70 4.33
N LEU A 72 -6.16 -12.60 4.57
CA LEU A 72 -6.32 -11.34 3.84
C LEU A 72 -6.06 -11.52 2.33
N LEU A 73 -5.42 -12.63 1.96
CA LEU A 73 -5.05 -12.98 0.61
C LEU A 73 -5.80 -14.24 0.17
N PRO A 74 -6.22 -14.33 -1.11
CA PRO A 74 -6.73 -15.56 -1.67
C PRO A 74 -5.65 -16.65 -1.62
N ALA A 75 -6.07 -17.92 -1.67
CA ALA A 75 -5.12 -19.03 -1.75
C ALA A 75 -4.16 -18.83 -2.95
N PRO A 76 -2.85 -19.08 -2.78
CA PRO A 76 -1.86 -18.87 -3.83
C PRO A 76 -1.98 -19.94 -4.92
N GLU A 77 -2.95 -19.76 -5.82
CA GLU A 77 -3.21 -20.61 -6.97
C GLU A 77 -2.68 -19.91 -8.24
N PHE A 78 -1.60 -20.44 -8.84
CA PHE A 78 -0.94 -19.83 -9.99
C PHE A 78 -1.09 -20.62 -11.29
N ASN A 79 -2.15 -21.43 -11.40
CA ASN A 79 -2.41 -22.28 -12.56
C ASN A 79 -2.96 -21.54 -13.79
N SER A 80 -3.30 -20.25 -13.66
CA SER A 80 -3.93 -19.45 -14.71
C SER A 80 -3.48 -17.99 -14.62
N PRO A 81 -3.20 -17.31 -15.76
CA PRO A 81 -2.85 -15.88 -15.79
C PRO A 81 -3.87 -14.98 -15.08
N ALA A 82 -5.16 -15.36 -15.13
CA ALA A 82 -6.22 -14.62 -14.46
C ALA A 82 -6.10 -14.70 -12.92
N LEU A 83 -5.64 -15.84 -12.38
CA LEU A 83 -5.42 -16.01 -10.95
C LEU A 83 -4.17 -15.28 -10.47
N VAL A 84 -3.09 -15.28 -11.28
CA VAL A 84 -1.88 -14.48 -10.99
C VAL A 84 -2.25 -12.99 -10.85
N ARG A 85 -3.01 -12.45 -11.81
CA ARG A 85 -3.52 -11.08 -11.75
C ARG A 85 -4.34 -10.81 -10.49
N ASN A 86 -5.28 -11.70 -10.18
CA ASN A 86 -6.15 -11.57 -9.02
C ASN A 86 -5.35 -11.57 -7.71
N TYR A 87 -4.37 -12.48 -7.58
CA TYR A 87 -3.50 -12.56 -6.42
C TYR A 87 -2.65 -11.28 -6.24
N CYS A 88 -2.02 -10.78 -7.30
CA CYS A 88 -1.24 -9.54 -7.24
C CYS A 88 -2.11 -8.30 -6.90
N ASN A 89 -3.32 -8.21 -7.45
CA ASN A 89 -4.24 -7.10 -7.18
C ASN A 89 -4.79 -7.14 -5.75
N THR A 90 -5.14 -8.31 -5.25
CA THR A 90 -5.59 -8.49 -3.86
C THR A 90 -4.47 -8.19 -2.87
N LEU A 91 -3.24 -8.64 -3.14
CA LEU A 91 -2.07 -8.29 -2.34
C LEU A 91 -1.80 -6.78 -2.35
N ARG A 92 -1.88 -6.13 -3.51
CA ARG A 92 -1.73 -4.67 -3.63
C ARG A 92 -2.79 -3.93 -2.81
N ALA A 93 -4.05 -4.32 -2.93
CA ALA A 93 -5.15 -3.70 -2.18
C ALA A 93 -4.98 -3.88 -0.67
N ALA A 94 -4.71 -5.11 -0.22
CA ALA A 94 -4.50 -5.43 1.19
C ALA A 94 -3.31 -4.66 1.78
N ALA A 95 -2.17 -4.63 1.08
CA ALA A 95 -0.97 -3.94 1.55
C ALA A 95 -1.15 -2.41 1.64
N VAL A 96 -1.88 -1.80 0.70
CA VAL A 96 -2.19 -0.36 0.77
C VAL A 96 -3.08 -0.06 1.97
N THR A 97 -4.15 -0.82 2.16
CA THR A 97 -5.06 -0.65 3.30
C THR A 97 -4.32 -0.80 4.63
N LEU A 98 -3.56 -1.89 4.77
CA LEU A 98 -2.74 -2.13 5.96
C LEU A 98 -1.70 -1.02 6.18
N SER A 99 -1.13 -0.45 5.11
CA SER A 99 -0.16 0.65 5.27
C SER A 99 -0.76 1.90 5.90
N ILE A 100 -2.05 2.17 5.62
CA ILE A 100 -2.76 3.33 6.16
C ILE A 100 -3.09 3.07 7.64
N GLU A 101 -3.61 1.87 7.95
CA GLU A 101 -3.91 1.47 9.32
C GLU A 101 -2.66 1.46 10.21
N VAL A 102 -1.54 0.93 9.69
CA VAL A 102 -0.26 0.93 10.39
C VAL A 102 0.28 2.35 10.59
N ALA A 103 0.12 3.24 9.62
CA ALA A 103 0.53 4.64 9.76
C ALA A 103 -0.30 5.35 10.84
N MET A 104 -1.63 5.15 10.86
CA MET A 104 -2.49 5.69 11.92
C MET A 104 -2.15 5.09 13.29
N GLY A 105 -1.89 3.78 13.34
CA GLY A 105 -1.44 3.08 14.55
C GLY A 105 -0.13 3.66 15.08
N ALA A 106 0.79 4.07 14.21
CA ALA A 106 2.03 4.73 14.61
C ALA A 106 1.80 6.07 15.33
N GLU A 107 0.84 6.87 14.87
CA GLU A 107 0.50 8.16 15.48
C GLU A 107 -0.19 7.99 16.84
N ILE A 108 -1.16 7.07 16.92
CA ILE A 108 -1.83 6.74 18.19
C ILE A 108 -0.79 6.21 19.19
N PHE A 109 0.10 5.34 18.75
CA PHE A 109 1.13 4.76 19.59
C PHE A 109 2.16 5.79 20.07
N GLU A 110 2.57 6.74 19.22
CA GLU A 110 3.40 7.87 19.65
C GLU A 110 2.69 8.72 20.70
N GLY A 111 1.41 9.04 20.48
CA GLY A 111 0.60 9.83 21.41
C GLY A 111 0.44 9.19 22.78
N VAL A 112 0.14 7.89 22.81
CA VAL A 112 0.00 7.12 24.06
C VAL A 112 1.34 7.04 24.81
N LEU A 113 2.43 6.71 24.12
CA LEU A 113 3.74 6.60 24.76
C LEU A 113 4.28 7.97 25.23
N ALA A 114 3.98 9.04 24.51
CA ALA A 114 4.39 10.40 24.88
C ALA A 114 3.76 10.91 26.18
N ALA A 115 2.62 10.34 26.60
CA ALA A 115 1.94 10.67 27.85
C ALA A 115 2.56 9.97 29.08
N VAL A 116 3.38 8.92 28.88
CA VAL A 116 4.04 8.21 29.97
C VAL A 116 5.16 9.07 30.56
N PRO A 117 5.24 9.26 31.89
CA PRO A 117 6.35 9.98 32.52
C PRO A 117 7.71 9.31 32.24
N ASP A 118 8.78 10.10 32.09
CA ASP A 118 10.14 9.54 31.96
C ASP A 118 10.65 9.08 33.34
N PRO A 119 11.12 7.82 33.52
CA PRO A 119 11.74 7.35 34.77
C PRO A 119 12.97 8.16 35.19
N GLU A 120 13.67 8.79 34.24
CA GLU A 120 14.81 9.68 34.52
C GLU A 120 14.38 11.13 34.84
N GLY A 121 13.08 11.42 34.93
CA GLY A 121 12.56 12.75 35.28
C GLY A 121 12.72 13.82 34.19
N ARG A 122 13.16 13.46 32.98
CA ARG A 122 13.30 14.44 31.88
C ARG A 122 11.94 14.84 31.33
N ALA A 123 11.65 16.14 31.31
CA ALA A 123 10.39 16.72 30.83
C ALA A 123 9.98 16.32 29.40
N PHE A 124 10.93 15.93 28.54
CA PHE A 124 10.68 15.50 27.15
C PHE A 124 11.27 14.13 26.79
N GLY A 125 11.93 13.45 27.72
CA GLY A 125 12.66 12.21 27.38
C GLY A 125 11.72 11.09 26.93
N SER A 126 10.51 11.04 27.50
CA SER A 126 9.47 10.10 27.06
C SER A 126 9.04 10.31 25.61
N ARG A 127 8.83 11.57 25.19
CA ARG A 127 8.45 11.92 23.80
C ARG A 127 9.51 11.48 22.78
N ILE A 128 10.79 11.63 23.13
CA ILE A 128 11.90 11.23 22.26
C ILE A 128 11.91 9.71 22.08
N ARG A 129 11.71 8.95 23.16
CA ARG A 129 11.63 7.49 23.09
C ARG A 129 10.37 7.02 22.36
N ALA A 130 9.23 7.63 22.62
CA ALA A 130 7.97 7.37 21.92
C ALA A 130 8.15 7.51 20.41
N ARG A 131 8.75 8.62 19.95
CA ARG A 131 9.12 8.84 18.55
C ARG A 131 10.03 7.76 18.00
N LYS A 132 11.02 7.31 18.77
CA LYS A 132 11.97 6.28 18.34
C LYS A 132 11.26 4.95 18.06
N VAL A 133 10.29 4.57 18.89
CA VAL A 133 9.50 3.34 18.68
C VAL A 133 8.47 3.55 17.56
N ALA A 134 7.74 4.67 17.55
CA ALA A 134 6.77 5.00 16.50
C ALA A 134 7.39 5.04 15.10
N ARG A 135 8.65 5.47 14.97
CA ARG A 135 9.42 5.39 13.70
C ARG A 135 9.51 3.96 13.15
N LYS A 136 9.54 2.93 13.99
CA LYS A 136 9.55 1.53 13.53
C LYS A 136 8.21 1.16 12.89
N MET A 137 7.11 1.58 13.50
CA MET A 137 5.77 1.42 12.92
C MET A 137 5.61 2.18 11.61
N ARG A 138 6.05 3.45 11.54
CA ARG A 138 6.03 4.23 10.28
C ARG A 138 6.85 3.55 9.18
N LYS A 139 8.04 3.01 9.52
CA LYS A 139 8.85 2.23 8.57
C LYS A 139 8.14 0.96 8.08
N SER A 140 7.35 0.30 8.93
CA SER A 140 6.52 -0.84 8.51
C SER A 140 5.42 -0.42 7.54
N ALA A 141 4.77 0.74 7.74
CA ALA A 141 3.82 1.28 6.76
C ALA A 141 4.48 1.54 5.40
N ASP A 142 5.68 2.11 5.38
CA ASP A 142 6.43 2.35 4.15
C ASP A 142 6.81 1.03 3.45
N ALA A 143 7.25 0.02 4.21
CA ALA A 143 7.55 -1.30 3.67
C ALA A 143 6.31 -1.98 3.05
N LEU A 144 5.12 -1.78 3.62
CA LEU A 144 3.87 -2.27 3.04
C LEU A 144 3.53 -1.56 1.72
N ARG A 145 3.79 -0.25 1.63
CA ARG A 145 3.63 0.50 0.37
C ARG A 145 4.59 -0.01 -0.70
N ASP A 146 5.83 -0.32 -0.34
CA ASP A 146 6.81 -0.89 -1.26
C ASP A 146 6.43 -2.32 -1.67
N ALA A 147 5.90 -3.14 -0.76
CA ALA A 147 5.32 -4.43 -1.10
C ALA A 147 4.17 -4.30 -2.12
N ALA A 148 3.30 -3.30 -1.96
CA ALA A 148 2.21 -3.03 -2.92
C ALA A 148 2.71 -2.58 -4.30
N LYS A 149 3.83 -1.84 -4.37
CA LYS A 149 4.50 -1.49 -5.63
C LYS A 149 5.09 -2.72 -6.29
N ASN A 150 5.83 -3.53 -5.52
CA ASN A 150 6.44 -4.76 -6.02
C ASN A 150 5.40 -5.79 -6.50
N ALA A 151 4.23 -5.86 -5.85
CA ALA A 151 3.13 -6.72 -6.31
C ALA A 151 2.59 -6.30 -7.69
N ALA A 152 2.47 -4.99 -7.95
CA ALA A 152 2.08 -4.50 -9.28
C ALA A 152 3.19 -4.73 -10.32
N ALA A 153 4.44 -4.46 -9.94
CA ALA A 153 5.59 -4.69 -10.80
C ALA A 153 5.68 -6.18 -11.21
N CYS A 154 5.51 -7.09 -10.25
CA CYS A 154 5.52 -8.54 -10.48
C CYS A 154 4.51 -8.97 -11.55
N TYR A 155 3.27 -8.46 -11.50
CA TYR A 155 2.30 -8.75 -12.55
C TYR A 155 2.75 -8.16 -13.89
N SER A 156 3.21 -6.90 -13.94
CA SER A 156 3.67 -6.30 -15.21
C SER A 156 4.86 -7.04 -15.84
N THR A 157 5.82 -7.51 -15.04
CA THR A 157 6.94 -8.32 -15.53
C THR A 157 6.48 -9.71 -15.95
N PHE A 158 5.51 -10.30 -15.24
CA PHE A 158 4.91 -11.56 -15.65
C PHE A 158 4.24 -11.44 -17.04
N GLN A 159 3.58 -10.32 -17.31
CA GLN A 159 3.00 -10.07 -18.63
C GLN A 159 4.07 -9.97 -19.73
N GLN A 160 5.17 -9.28 -19.46
CA GLN A 160 6.27 -9.11 -20.43
C GLN A 160 6.98 -10.43 -20.75
N GLU A 161 7.28 -11.23 -19.73
CA GLU A 161 8.13 -12.43 -19.88
C GLU A 161 7.32 -13.68 -20.28
N PHE A 162 6.10 -13.84 -19.76
CA PHE A 162 5.37 -15.12 -19.86
C PHE A 162 4.07 -15.04 -20.66
N GLU A 163 3.49 -13.86 -20.89
CA GLU A 163 2.19 -13.79 -21.56
C GLU A 163 2.29 -14.13 -23.05
N GLU A 164 3.39 -13.77 -23.72
CA GLU A 164 3.65 -14.20 -25.10
C GLU A 164 3.80 -15.72 -25.21
N GLU A 165 4.49 -16.35 -24.26
CA GLU A 165 4.71 -17.79 -24.26
C GLU A 165 3.44 -18.57 -23.95
N ILE A 166 2.69 -18.13 -22.95
CA ILE A 166 1.42 -18.74 -22.54
C ILE A 166 0.38 -18.57 -23.63
N ASN A 167 0.27 -17.39 -24.25
CA ASN A 167 -0.67 -17.18 -25.34
C ASN A 167 -0.28 -18.00 -26.58
N ARG A 168 1.00 -18.10 -26.92
CA ARG A 168 1.50 -18.99 -27.98
C ARG A 168 1.15 -20.46 -27.74
N VAL A 169 1.31 -20.96 -26.51
CA VAL A 169 0.90 -22.32 -26.12
C VAL A 169 -0.62 -22.48 -26.17
N ARG A 170 -1.38 -21.47 -25.72
CA ARG A 170 -2.85 -21.48 -25.74
C ARG A 170 -3.43 -21.45 -27.16
N HIS A 171 -2.82 -20.71 -28.08
CA HIS A 171 -3.19 -20.70 -29.50
C HIS A 171 -2.87 -22.04 -30.17
N ARG A 172 -1.80 -22.73 -29.75
CA ARG A 172 -1.55 -24.12 -30.16
C ARG A 172 -2.55 -25.11 -29.55
N ALA A 173 -3.00 -24.89 -28.31
CA ALA A 173 -3.88 -25.80 -27.60
C ALA A 173 -5.36 -25.67 -28.00
N ARG A 174 -5.80 -24.51 -28.52
CA ARG A 174 -7.18 -24.31 -28.97
C ARG A 174 -7.37 -24.94 -30.35
N LYS A 175 -7.76 -26.23 -30.40
CA LYS A 175 -8.22 -26.87 -31.63
C LYS A 175 -9.33 -26.02 -32.24
N PRO A 176 -9.22 -25.60 -33.53
CA PRO A 176 -10.30 -24.90 -34.18
C PRO A 176 -11.55 -25.78 -34.12
N GLN A 177 -12.64 -25.26 -33.55
CA GLN A 177 -13.94 -25.90 -33.61
C GLN A 177 -14.27 -26.00 -35.09
N GLN A 178 -14.18 -27.21 -35.66
CA GLN A 178 -14.59 -27.44 -37.03
C GLN A 178 -16.07 -27.08 -37.11
N PRO A 179 -16.48 -26.20 -38.04
CA PRO A 179 -17.88 -25.91 -38.26
C PRO A 179 -18.58 -27.23 -38.58
N ARG A 180 -19.48 -27.64 -37.68
CA ARG A 180 -20.33 -28.80 -37.92
C ARG A 180 -21.31 -28.41 -39.01
N MET A 181 -21.12 -28.94 -40.22
CA MET A 181 -22.13 -28.86 -41.27
C MET A 181 -23.38 -29.61 -40.79
N ASP A 182 -24.45 -28.88 -40.55
CA ASP A 182 -25.76 -29.44 -40.20
C ASP A 182 -26.42 -29.95 -41.48
N TRP A 183 -26.31 -31.25 -41.73
CA TRP A 183 -26.93 -31.93 -42.87
C TRP A 183 -28.47 -32.04 -42.77
N ALA A 184 -29.06 -31.53 -41.69
CA ALA A 184 -30.49 -31.58 -41.40
C ALA A 184 -31.30 -30.38 -41.96
N GLN A 185 -30.67 -29.49 -42.74
CA GLN A 185 -31.33 -28.32 -43.34
C GLN A 185 -31.43 -28.37 -44.88
N GLN A 186 -31.64 -29.54 -45.49
CA GLN A 186 -32.02 -29.66 -46.90
C GLN A 186 -33.50 -29.94 -47.08
#